data_AF-A0A820M972-F1
#
_entry.id   AF-A0A820M972-F1
#
_cell.length_a   1.000
_cell.length_b   1.000
_cell.length_c   1.000
_cell.angle_alpha   90.00
_cell.angle_beta   90.00
_cell.angle_gamma   90.00
#
_symmetry.space_group_name_H-M   'P 1'
#
loop_
_entity.id
_entity.type
_entity.pdbx_description
1 polymer ?
#
loop_
_entity_poly.entity_id
_entity_poly.type
_entity_poly.pdbx_seq_one_letter_code
_entity_poly.pdbx_strand_id
1 'polypeptide(L)'
;MLGKPVDTIVITSDTFDRVPSDRCFCVFLAFVIHGLGCFLPWNLLFHSYEYFVCCKFLGDDSDIYRQYFLSFCALAALLAALVSTGIGLFIGFHGDTKRRVIPSIVVLIIMFILQVLFAVFDARDSSGVFLCITILNIVVIGAFIGLYLSSVAGIVAYFPDRYVNALVIGTSLGILIAICSRIGFKYYLQFVDAVVLINFALFNLLGNFLAGCVKKPYSRWISFLVFIRAILALIIFLFVNFEPNSRHNVPVLIRNDYVFMSLVIVFGFTHGYLNSMIQMLTTKSVEPYLSATTAVLLQLFIFAGCFFGIIGSFVYHFIATLF
;
A
#
# COMPACT_ATOMS: atom_id res chain seq x y z
N MET A 1 11.16 58.71 11.07
CA MET A 1 10.93 57.45 10.33
C MET A 1 9.64 56.85 10.82
N LEU A 2 8.56 56.99 10.03
CA LEU A 2 7.23 56.48 10.35
C LEU A 2 7.20 54.97 10.06
N GLY A 3 7.06 54.15 11.11
CA GLY A 3 6.83 52.71 10.98
C GLY A 3 5.43 52.48 10.41
N LYS A 4 5.33 51.71 9.32
CA LYS A 4 4.04 51.28 8.77
C LYS A 4 3.25 50.51 9.83
N PRO A 5 1.93 50.72 9.94
CA PRO A 5 1.10 49.88 10.81
C PRO A 5 1.13 48.45 10.25
N VAL A 6 1.41 47.49 11.13
CA VAL A 6 1.19 46.07 10.87
C VAL A 6 -0.30 45.89 10.73
N ASP A 7 -0.77 45.49 9.55
CA ASP A 7 -2.16 45.12 9.31
C ASP A 7 -2.53 43.96 10.25
N THR A 8 -3.04 44.32 11.41
CA THR A 8 -3.53 43.38 12.40
C THR A 8 -4.88 42.93 11.86
N ILE A 9 -4.91 41.81 11.15
CA ILE A 9 -6.15 41.17 10.74
C ILE A 9 -6.90 40.85 12.04
N VAL A 10 -7.89 41.67 12.36
CA VAL A 10 -8.82 41.41 13.46
C VAL A 10 -9.64 40.20 13.03
N ILE A 11 -9.24 39.02 13.49
CA ILE A 11 -9.95 37.77 13.26
C ILE A 11 -11.24 37.84 14.11
N THR A 12 -12.34 38.25 13.50
CA THR A 12 -13.66 38.26 14.14
C THR A 12 -14.16 36.82 14.33
N SER A 13 -14.85 36.56 15.45
CA SER A 13 -15.38 35.25 15.85
C SER A 13 -16.26 34.56 14.79
N ASP A 14 -16.88 35.34 13.90
CA ASP A 14 -17.72 34.84 12.80
C ASP A 14 -16.94 34.07 11.72
N THR A 15 -15.61 34.17 11.68
CA THR A 15 -14.77 33.47 10.70
C THR A 15 -14.45 32.02 11.08
N PHE A 16 -14.75 31.60 12.31
CA PHE A 16 -14.50 30.22 12.78
C PHE A 16 -15.58 29.20 12.40
N ASP A 17 -16.79 29.65 12.04
CA ASP A 17 -17.94 28.73 11.88
C ASP A 17 -18.08 28.11 10.48
N ARG A 18 -17.28 28.52 9.50
CA ARG A 18 -17.33 27.93 8.15
C ARG A 18 -16.08 27.13 7.85
N VAL A 19 -16.24 25.80 7.80
CA VAL A 19 -15.22 24.90 7.22
C VAL A 19 -14.83 25.44 5.85
N PRO A 20 -13.53 25.70 5.59
CA PRO A 20 -13.10 26.30 4.33
C PRO A 20 -13.54 25.42 3.15
N SER A 21 -14.22 26.04 2.19
CA SER A 21 -14.71 25.34 1.00
C SER A 21 -13.54 25.08 0.04
N ASP A 22 -13.33 23.82 -0.28
CA ASP A 22 -12.35 23.37 -1.28
C ASP A 22 -12.89 23.63 -2.68
N ARG A 23 -12.53 24.78 -3.24
CA ARG A 23 -12.95 25.18 -4.59
C ARG A 23 -12.34 24.22 -5.61
N CYS A 24 -13.17 23.70 -6.50
CA CYS A 24 -12.78 22.76 -7.56
C CYS A 24 -12.17 21.42 -7.08
N PHE A 25 -12.36 21.04 -5.81
CA PHE A 25 -11.79 19.80 -5.23
C PHE A 25 -10.25 19.70 -5.34
N CYS A 26 -9.54 20.83 -5.42
CA CYS A 26 -8.10 20.85 -5.62
C CYS A 26 -7.33 20.19 -4.47
N VAL A 27 -7.74 20.43 -3.22
CA VAL A 27 -7.07 19.81 -2.05
C VAL A 27 -7.35 18.32 -2.01
N PHE A 28 -8.57 17.91 -2.36
CA PHE A 28 -8.94 16.50 -2.47
C PHE A 28 -8.07 15.79 -3.52
N LEU A 29 -7.97 16.37 -4.72
CA LEU A 29 -7.16 15.83 -5.81
C LEU A 29 -5.67 15.77 -5.44
N ALA A 30 -5.15 16.78 -4.74
CA ALA A 30 -3.77 16.78 -4.28
C ALA A 30 -3.45 15.56 -3.39
N PHE A 31 -4.32 15.23 -2.44
CA PHE A 31 -4.13 14.05 -1.60
C PHE A 31 -4.32 12.72 -2.35
N VAL A 32 -5.23 12.67 -3.33
CA VAL A 32 -5.30 11.51 -4.26
C VAL A 32 -3.98 11.33 -5.00
N ILE A 33 -3.39 12.41 -5.53
CA ILE A 33 -2.11 12.38 -6.25
C ILE A 33 -0.97 11.94 -5.32
N HIS A 34 -0.95 12.43 -4.07
CA HIS A 34 0.05 11.99 -3.09
C HIS A 34 -0.04 10.47 -2.82
N GLY A 35 -1.25 9.94 -2.64
CA GLY A 35 -1.47 8.51 -2.43
C GLY A 35 -1.05 7.67 -3.64
N LEU A 36 -1.40 8.14 -4.84
CA LEU A 36 -1.03 7.51 -6.10
C LEU A 36 0.49 7.51 -6.31
N GLY A 37 1.14 8.65 -6.10
CA GLY A 37 2.58 8.82 -6.29
C GLY A 37 3.46 7.98 -5.35
N CYS A 38 2.98 7.67 -4.14
CA CYS A 38 3.66 6.74 -3.22
C CYS A 38 3.76 5.32 -3.79
N PHE A 39 2.63 4.81 -4.30
CA PHE A 39 2.47 3.38 -4.52
C PHE A 39 2.57 2.97 -5.99
N LEU A 40 2.29 3.86 -6.94
CA LEU A 40 2.34 3.52 -8.36
C LEU A 40 3.73 2.99 -8.77
N PRO A 41 4.85 3.69 -8.50
CA PRO A 41 6.15 3.22 -8.99
C PRO A 41 6.61 1.94 -8.28
N TRP A 42 6.27 1.79 -6.99
CA TRP A 42 6.48 0.55 -6.24
C TRP A 42 5.72 -0.62 -6.88
N ASN A 43 4.41 -0.48 -7.13
CA ASN A 43 3.62 -1.57 -7.69
C ASN A 43 4.01 -1.91 -9.13
N LEU A 44 4.44 -0.93 -9.94
CA LEU A 44 4.97 -1.19 -11.28
C LEU A 44 6.24 -2.06 -11.23
N LEU A 45 7.09 -1.87 -10.22
CA LEU A 45 8.24 -2.75 -9.99
C LEU A 45 7.80 -4.20 -9.72
N PHE A 46 6.82 -4.41 -8.83
CA PHE A 46 6.33 -5.76 -8.53
C PHE A 46 5.81 -6.49 -9.75
N HIS A 47 5.05 -5.77 -10.59
CA HIS A 47 4.45 -6.37 -11.77
C HIS A 47 5.44 -6.60 -12.92
N SER A 48 6.64 -6.00 -12.87
CA SER A 48 7.75 -6.26 -13.80
C SER A 48 8.66 -7.44 -13.38
N TYR A 49 8.26 -8.24 -12.38
CA TYR A 49 9.00 -9.43 -11.92
C TYR A 49 9.45 -10.39 -13.02
N GLU A 50 8.61 -10.66 -14.03
CA GLU A 50 8.97 -11.58 -15.12
C GLU A 50 10.21 -11.12 -15.89
N TYR A 51 10.42 -9.80 -16.00
CA TYR A 51 11.61 -9.25 -16.63
C TYR A 51 12.87 -9.62 -15.84
N PHE A 52 12.83 -9.48 -14.52
CA PHE A 52 13.99 -9.81 -13.66
C PHE A 52 14.28 -11.31 -13.68
N VAL A 53 13.26 -12.16 -13.61
CA VAL A 53 13.43 -13.62 -13.53
C VAL A 53 13.73 -14.27 -14.87
N CYS A 54 12.97 -13.96 -15.92
CA CYS A 54 13.12 -14.64 -17.21
C CYS A 54 14.29 -14.08 -18.04
N CYS A 55 14.59 -12.79 -17.95
CA CYS A 55 15.57 -12.15 -18.84
C CYS A 55 16.94 -11.94 -18.19
N LYS A 56 17.04 -11.92 -16.85
CA LYS A 56 18.25 -11.45 -16.15
C LYS A 56 18.92 -12.49 -15.25
N PHE A 57 18.18 -13.39 -14.63
CA PHE A 57 18.73 -14.45 -13.78
C PHE A 57 18.94 -15.79 -14.52
N LEU A 58 19.49 -15.80 -15.74
CA LEU A 58 19.76 -17.02 -16.52
C LEU A 58 21.07 -17.72 -16.08
N GLY A 59 21.00 -18.61 -15.09
CA GLY A 59 22.09 -19.51 -14.68
C GLY A 59 21.60 -20.78 -13.97
N ASP A 60 22.38 -21.86 -13.98
CA ASP A 60 21.98 -23.21 -13.52
C ASP A 60 21.69 -23.32 -11.99
N ASP A 61 22.30 -22.48 -11.15
CA ASP A 61 22.11 -22.49 -9.68
C ASP A 61 20.97 -21.57 -9.18
N SER A 62 20.12 -21.07 -10.09
CA SER A 62 19.29 -19.86 -9.85
C SER A 62 17.85 -20.12 -9.41
N ASP A 63 17.38 -21.36 -9.36
CA ASP A 63 15.93 -21.65 -9.27
C ASP A 63 15.30 -21.23 -7.92
N ILE A 64 16.02 -21.40 -6.81
CA ILE A 64 15.56 -20.96 -5.49
C ILE A 64 15.47 -19.42 -5.44
N TYR A 65 16.48 -18.73 -5.96
CA TYR A 65 16.52 -17.26 -5.95
C TYR A 65 15.38 -16.69 -6.79
N ARG A 66 15.09 -17.27 -7.95
CA ARG A 66 14.00 -16.85 -8.84
C ARG A 66 12.62 -16.99 -8.21
N GLN A 67 12.37 -18.07 -7.48
CA GLN A 67 11.07 -18.36 -6.86
C GLN A 67 10.74 -17.39 -5.72
N TYR A 68 11.73 -16.99 -4.92
CA TYR A 68 11.51 -16.18 -3.72
C TYR A 68 11.92 -14.71 -3.86
N PHE A 69 12.56 -14.31 -4.97
CA PHE A 69 13.08 -12.96 -5.20
C PHE A 69 12.05 -11.86 -4.89
N LEU A 70 10.83 -11.98 -5.44
CA LEU A 70 9.80 -10.96 -5.29
C LEU A 70 9.38 -10.77 -3.83
N SER A 71 9.24 -11.89 -3.11
CA SER A 71 8.87 -11.87 -1.70
C SER A 71 10.00 -11.34 -0.82
N PHE A 72 11.26 -11.65 -1.13
CA PHE A 72 12.40 -11.05 -0.44
C PHE A 72 12.47 -9.54 -0.65
N CYS A 73 12.29 -9.06 -1.89
CA CYS A 73 12.21 -7.63 -2.19
C CYS A 73 11.06 -6.95 -1.43
N ALA A 74 9.87 -7.57 -1.39
CA ALA A 74 8.73 -7.06 -0.65
C ALA A 74 9.01 -6.96 0.86
N LEU A 75 9.51 -8.04 1.45
CA LEU A 75 9.83 -8.09 2.88
C LEU A 75 10.90 -7.08 3.26
N ALA A 76 11.96 -6.96 2.45
CA ALA A 76 13.04 -6.01 2.69
C ALA A 76 12.54 -4.56 2.67
N ALA A 77 11.72 -4.17 1.68
CA ALA A 77 11.16 -2.82 1.62
C ALA A 77 10.13 -2.54 2.71
N LEU A 78 9.27 -3.50 3.03
CA LEU A 78 8.28 -3.35 4.12
C LEU A 78 8.96 -3.25 5.48
N LEU A 79 10.01 -4.04 5.72
CA LEU A 79 10.82 -3.92 6.92
C LEU A 79 11.48 -2.55 7.00
N ALA A 80 12.06 -2.07 5.90
CA ALA A 80 12.65 -0.74 5.83
C ALA A 80 11.62 0.37 6.10
N ALA A 81 10.42 0.26 5.53
CA ALA A 81 9.31 1.19 5.76
C ALA A 81 8.82 1.16 7.23
N LEU A 82 8.76 -0.03 7.83
CA LEU A 82 8.39 -0.22 9.24
C LEU A 82 9.41 0.43 10.17
N VAL A 83 10.70 0.14 9.96
CA VAL A 83 11.79 0.72 10.76
C VAL A 83 11.84 2.23 10.60
N SER A 84 11.75 2.75 9.37
CA SER A 84 11.83 4.19 9.13
C SER A 84 10.64 4.95 9.74
N THR A 85 9.44 4.39 9.65
CA THR A 85 8.23 4.95 10.28
C THR A 85 8.34 4.91 11.80
N GLY A 86 8.85 3.81 12.38
CA GLY A 86 9.08 3.66 13.81
C GLY A 86 10.09 4.67 14.35
N ILE A 87 11.26 4.78 13.70
CA ILE A 87 12.27 5.79 14.05
C ILE A 87 11.69 7.21 13.95
N GLY A 88 10.92 7.49 12.89
CA GLY A 88 10.26 8.77 12.68
C GLY A 88 9.20 9.13 13.74
N LEU A 89 8.70 8.14 14.49
CA LEU A 89 7.78 8.33 15.61
C LEU A 89 8.54 8.67 16.91
N PHE A 90 9.70 8.03 17.17
CA PHE A 90 10.51 8.24 18.38
C PHE A 90 11.40 9.49 18.34
N ILE A 91 11.94 9.87 17.18
CA ILE A 91 12.73 11.11 17.04
C ILE A 91 11.86 12.37 17.23
N GLY A 92 10.55 12.17 17.31
CA GLY A 92 9.59 13.22 17.59
C GLY A 92 9.20 13.97 16.33
N PHE A 93 7.89 14.14 16.15
CA PHE A 93 7.29 15.12 15.24
C PHE A 93 7.56 16.58 15.68
N HIS A 94 8.68 16.84 16.35
CA HIS A 94 9.12 18.17 16.80
C HIS A 94 9.75 19.00 15.67
N GLY A 95 9.78 18.49 14.44
CA GLY A 95 10.23 19.20 13.24
C GLY A 95 9.08 19.51 12.29
N ASP A 96 9.21 20.60 11.52
CA ASP A 96 8.30 20.95 10.43
C ASP A 96 8.05 19.77 9.49
N THR A 97 6.78 19.35 9.33
CA THR A 97 6.40 18.24 8.43
C THR A 97 6.84 18.49 6.98
N LYS A 98 6.93 19.76 6.56
CA LYS A 98 7.46 20.17 5.24
C LYS A 98 8.93 19.75 5.03
N ARG A 99 9.75 19.78 6.09
CA ARG A 99 11.17 19.37 6.05
C ARG A 99 11.35 17.86 5.91
N ARG A 100 10.28 17.07 6.01
CA ARG A 100 10.31 15.60 5.82
C ARG A 100 9.75 15.18 4.47
N VAL A 101 8.64 15.77 4.06
CA VAL A 101 7.93 15.38 2.83
C VAL A 101 8.75 15.68 1.58
N ILE A 102 9.26 16.90 1.44
CA ILE A 102 10.00 17.34 0.24
C ILE A 102 11.26 16.49 0.00
N PRO A 103 12.20 16.34 0.96
CA PRO A 103 13.39 15.53 0.71
C PRO A 103 13.05 14.05 0.45
N SER A 104 11.99 13.53 1.06
CA SER A 104 11.56 12.14 0.81
C SER A 104 11.09 11.96 -0.64
N ILE A 105 10.32 12.91 -1.19
CA ILE A 105 9.92 12.88 -2.60
C ILE A 105 11.15 12.95 -3.53
N VAL A 106 12.12 13.84 -3.24
CA VAL A 106 13.34 13.97 -4.05
C VAL A 106 14.15 12.67 -4.07
N VAL A 107 14.35 12.05 -2.91
CA VAL A 107 15.08 10.77 -2.81
C VAL A 107 14.30 9.67 -3.54
N LEU A 108 12.98 9.59 -3.39
CA LEU A 108 12.17 8.60 -4.09
C LEU A 108 12.29 8.73 -5.61
N ILE A 109 12.24 9.95 -6.15
CA ILE A 109 12.41 10.18 -7.60
C ILE A 109 13.78 9.67 -8.07
N ILE A 110 14.85 10.03 -7.36
CA ILE A 110 16.21 9.59 -7.70
C ILE A 110 16.31 8.06 -7.66
N MET A 111 15.80 7.43 -6.61
CA MET A 111 15.90 5.97 -6.43
C MET A 111 15.04 5.20 -7.44
N PHE A 112 13.88 5.72 -7.84
CA PHE A 112 13.09 5.13 -8.94
C PHE A 112 13.78 5.27 -10.29
N ILE A 113 14.45 6.40 -10.57
CA ILE A 113 15.27 6.55 -11.78
C ILE A 113 16.42 5.54 -11.76
N LEU A 114 17.15 5.42 -10.64
CA LEU A 114 18.22 4.43 -10.48
C LEU A 114 17.70 3.01 -10.66
N GLN A 115 16.50 2.70 -10.16
CA GLN A 115 15.88 1.39 -10.33
C GLN A 115 15.62 1.05 -11.80
N VAL A 116 15.14 2.01 -12.59
CA VAL A 116 14.93 1.83 -14.03
C VAL A 116 16.27 1.69 -14.76
N LEU A 117 17.27 2.51 -14.43
CA LEU A 117 18.60 2.43 -15.01
C LEU A 117 19.26 1.07 -14.74
N PHE A 118 19.20 0.59 -13.50
CA PHE A 118 19.70 -0.73 -13.14
C PHE A 118 18.92 -1.85 -13.81
N ALA A 119 17.62 -1.71 -14.02
CA ALA A 119 16.84 -2.70 -14.75
C ALA A 119 17.39 -2.88 -16.18
N VAL A 120 17.68 -1.78 -16.90
CA VAL A 120 18.14 -1.80 -18.29
C VAL A 120 19.59 -2.28 -18.46
N PHE A 121 20.47 -2.10 -17.45
CA PHE A 121 21.88 -2.49 -17.56
C PHE A 121 22.08 -4.01 -17.64
N ASP A 122 22.83 -4.50 -18.63
CA ASP A 122 23.08 -5.94 -18.82
C ASP A 122 24.07 -6.44 -17.76
N ALA A 123 23.64 -7.41 -16.94
CA ALA A 123 24.41 -7.91 -15.78
C ALA A 123 24.56 -9.44 -15.80
N ARG A 124 24.59 -10.04 -17.00
CA ARG A 124 24.69 -11.50 -17.21
C ARG A 124 25.89 -12.14 -16.49
N ASP A 125 27.03 -11.44 -16.43
CA ASP A 125 28.26 -12.00 -15.87
C ASP A 125 28.40 -11.82 -14.34
N SER A 126 27.48 -11.12 -13.67
CA SER A 126 27.57 -10.83 -12.23
C SER A 126 26.19 -10.72 -11.57
N SER A 127 25.37 -11.74 -11.77
CA SER A 127 23.98 -11.84 -11.29
C SER A 127 23.82 -11.57 -9.78
N GLY A 128 24.75 -12.06 -8.94
CA GLY A 128 24.73 -11.84 -7.49
C GLY A 128 24.98 -10.39 -7.07
N VAL A 129 25.91 -9.69 -7.74
CA VAL A 129 26.19 -8.28 -7.47
C VAL A 129 25.00 -7.41 -7.86
N PHE A 130 24.40 -7.71 -9.02
CA PHE A 130 23.18 -7.04 -9.48
C PHE A 130 22.01 -7.22 -8.48
N LEU A 131 21.84 -8.44 -7.96
CA LEU A 131 20.82 -8.74 -6.95
C LEU A 131 21.04 -7.93 -5.66
N CYS A 132 22.28 -7.87 -5.16
CA CYS A 132 22.61 -7.10 -3.96
C CYS A 132 22.32 -5.60 -4.13
N ILE A 133 22.75 -5.01 -5.25
CA ILE A 133 22.50 -3.58 -5.57
C ILE A 133 20.99 -3.32 -5.68
N THR A 134 20.25 -4.21 -6.33
CA THR A 134 18.79 -4.07 -6.49
C THR A 134 18.07 -4.14 -5.16
N ILE A 135 18.43 -5.09 -4.28
CA ILE A 135 17.85 -5.19 -2.94
C ILE A 135 18.20 -3.95 -2.11
N LEU A 136 19.44 -3.47 -2.16
CA LEU A 136 19.84 -2.25 -1.46
C LEU A 136 19.03 -1.04 -1.91
N ASN A 137 18.83 -0.88 -3.22
CA ASN A 137 18.00 0.19 -3.78
C ASN A 137 16.54 0.07 -3.29
N ILE A 138 15.98 -1.14 -3.32
CA ILE A 138 14.61 -1.44 -2.86
C ILE A 138 14.44 -1.16 -1.36
N VAL A 139 15.45 -1.44 -0.54
CA VAL A 139 15.46 -1.10 0.90
C VAL A 139 15.41 0.41 1.10
N VAL A 140 16.19 1.18 0.34
CA VAL A 140 16.16 2.65 0.41
C VAL A 140 14.80 3.19 -0.05
N ILE A 141 14.26 2.68 -1.16
CA ILE A 141 12.92 3.03 -1.64
C ILE A 141 11.88 2.75 -0.54
N GLY A 142 11.90 1.55 0.06
CA GLY A 142 10.98 1.17 1.13
C GLY A 142 11.05 2.10 2.35
N ALA A 143 12.26 2.41 2.82
CA ALA A 143 12.45 3.33 3.93
C ALA A 143 11.84 4.72 3.67
N PHE A 144 12.10 5.30 2.48
CA PHE A 144 11.58 6.61 2.13
C PHE A 144 10.09 6.61 1.78
N ILE A 145 9.53 5.51 1.25
CA ILE A 145 8.07 5.33 1.10
C ILE A 145 7.42 5.38 2.49
N GLY A 146 7.96 4.65 3.46
CA GLY A 146 7.46 4.66 4.85
C GLY A 146 7.46 6.06 5.46
N LEU A 147 8.58 6.79 5.33
CA LEU A 147 8.70 8.16 5.82
C LEU A 147 7.74 9.13 5.12
N TYR A 148 7.62 9.04 3.81
CA TYR A 148 6.79 9.92 3.01
C TYR A 148 5.31 9.69 3.28
N LEU A 149 4.84 8.45 3.20
CA LEU A 149 3.43 8.10 3.41
C LEU A 149 2.97 8.40 4.83
N SER A 150 3.80 8.08 5.84
CA SER A 150 3.47 8.39 7.23
C SER A 150 3.43 9.90 7.50
N SER A 151 4.33 10.68 6.90
CA SER A 151 4.33 12.13 7.04
C SER A 151 3.11 12.78 6.37
N VAL A 152 2.75 12.35 5.16
CA VAL A 152 1.56 12.83 4.46
C VAL A 152 0.29 12.43 5.20
N ALA A 153 0.20 11.18 5.67
CA ALA A 153 -0.92 10.74 6.50
C ALA A 153 -1.07 11.58 7.78
N GLY A 154 0.05 11.95 8.41
CA GLY A 154 0.09 12.87 9.55
C GLY A 154 -0.45 14.27 9.22
N ILE A 155 -0.14 14.83 8.06
CA ILE A 155 -0.71 16.12 7.60
C ILE A 155 -2.22 15.99 7.35
N VAL A 156 -2.61 14.94 6.63
CA VAL A 156 -3.99 14.71 6.22
C VAL A 156 -4.90 14.48 7.43
N ALA A 157 -4.37 13.97 8.53
CA ALA A 157 -5.11 13.75 9.77
C ALA A 157 -5.72 15.03 10.35
N TYR A 158 -5.16 16.21 10.08
CA TYR A 158 -5.75 17.50 10.48
C TYR A 158 -6.97 17.89 9.64
N PHE A 159 -7.09 17.36 8.42
CA PHE A 159 -8.18 17.67 7.50
C PHE A 159 -9.42 16.79 7.77
N PRO A 160 -10.63 17.22 7.36
CA PRO A 160 -11.83 16.38 7.44
C PRO A 160 -11.65 14.99 6.81
N ASP A 161 -12.38 13.98 7.29
CA ASP A 161 -12.17 12.55 6.95
C ASP A 161 -12.17 12.26 5.45
N ARG A 162 -12.90 13.06 4.66
CA ARG A 162 -12.93 12.96 3.19
C ARG A 162 -11.53 13.04 2.58
N TYR A 163 -10.62 13.80 3.18
CA TYR A 163 -9.24 13.95 2.73
C TYR A 163 -8.34 12.80 3.17
N VAL A 164 -8.59 12.24 4.36
CA VAL A 164 -7.96 10.97 4.79
C VAL A 164 -8.31 9.87 3.80
N ASN A 165 -9.58 9.77 3.41
CA ASN A 165 -10.01 8.82 2.40
C ASN A 165 -9.46 9.14 1.00
N ALA A 166 -9.31 10.41 0.64
CA ALA A 166 -8.71 10.81 -0.64
C ALA A 166 -7.31 10.21 -0.81
N LEU A 167 -6.50 10.24 0.24
CA LEU A 167 -5.18 9.61 0.26
C LEU A 167 -5.27 8.09 -0.01
N VAL A 168 -6.20 7.38 0.65
CA VAL A 168 -6.41 5.92 0.51
C VAL A 168 -6.96 5.54 -0.87
N ILE A 169 -7.84 6.36 -1.44
CA ILE A 169 -8.32 6.21 -2.82
C ILE A 169 -7.13 6.32 -3.78
N GLY A 170 -6.25 7.30 -3.56
CA GLY A 170 -5.02 7.49 -4.34
C GLY A 170 -4.13 6.26 -4.35
N THR A 171 -3.86 5.65 -3.18
CA THR A 171 -3.02 4.44 -3.11
C THR A 171 -3.63 3.27 -3.88
N SER A 172 -4.95 3.12 -3.81
CA SER A 172 -5.67 2.03 -4.49
C SER A 172 -5.77 2.24 -6.01
N LEU A 173 -5.90 3.49 -6.46
CA LEU A 173 -5.76 3.84 -7.88
C LEU A 173 -4.36 3.49 -8.41
N GLY A 174 -3.31 3.80 -7.66
CA GLY A 174 -1.93 3.46 -8.03
C GLY A 174 -1.73 1.96 -8.24
N ILE A 175 -2.30 1.13 -7.36
CA ILE A 175 -2.28 -0.34 -7.48
C ILE A 175 -3.04 -0.79 -8.75
N LEU A 176 -4.26 -0.30 -8.96
CA LEU A 176 -5.07 -0.68 -10.12
C LEU A 176 -4.37 -0.32 -11.45
N ILE A 177 -3.81 0.89 -11.55
CA ILE A 177 -3.06 1.33 -12.75
C ILE A 177 -1.85 0.41 -13.00
N ALA A 178 -1.10 0.05 -11.94
CA ALA A 178 0.05 -0.82 -12.07
C ALA A 178 -0.33 -2.24 -12.55
N ILE A 179 -1.40 -2.83 -12.01
CA ILE A 179 -1.89 -4.14 -12.44
C ILE A 179 -2.39 -4.08 -13.89
N CYS A 180 -3.18 -3.06 -14.24
CA CYS A 180 -3.71 -2.90 -15.59
C CYS A 180 -2.59 -2.76 -16.65
N SER A 181 -1.46 -2.16 -16.28
CA SER A 181 -0.29 -2.06 -17.18
C SER A 181 0.27 -3.43 -17.61
N ARG A 182 0.05 -4.48 -16.81
CA ARG A 182 0.47 -5.86 -17.09
C ARG A 182 -0.29 -6.50 -18.26
N ILE A 183 -1.53 -6.06 -18.50
CA ILE A 183 -2.42 -6.62 -19.54
C ILE A 183 -1.83 -6.41 -20.95
N GLY A 184 -0.95 -5.42 -21.11
CA GLY A 184 -0.26 -5.17 -22.38
C GLY A 184 0.87 -6.16 -22.72
N PHE A 185 1.38 -6.98 -21.78
CA PHE A 185 2.69 -7.62 -21.92
C PHE A 185 2.70 -9.14 -22.19
N LYS A 186 1.62 -9.91 -21.99
CA LYS A 186 1.59 -11.35 -22.34
C LYS A 186 0.18 -11.95 -22.36
N TYR A 187 -0.24 -12.40 -23.54
CA TYR A 187 -1.64 -12.75 -23.82
C TYR A 187 -2.08 -14.18 -23.48
N TYR A 188 -1.25 -15.05 -22.87
CA TYR A 188 -1.67 -16.47 -22.75
C TYR A 188 -1.32 -17.22 -21.45
N LEU A 189 -0.26 -16.88 -20.70
CA LEU A 189 0.17 -17.69 -19.55
C LEU A 189 -0.19 -17.14 -18.16
N GLN A 190 -0.76 -15.93 -18.05
CA GLN A 190 -1.08 -15.30 -16.74
C GLN A 190 -2.46 -14.63 -16.70
N PHE A 191 -3.36 -15.01 -17.61
CA PHE A 191 -4.68 -14.40 -17.70
C PHE A 191 -5.47 -14.55 -16.40
N VAL A 192 -5.39 -15.72 -15.74
CA VAL A 192 -6.11 -16.00 -14.49
C VAL A 192 -5.64 -15.09 -13.35
N ASP A 193 -4.33 -15.04 -13.09
CA ASP A 193 -3.76 -14.19 -12.02
C ASP A 193 -4.07 -12.70 -12.26
N ALA A 194 -3.95 -12.25 -13.50
CA ALA A 194 -4.25 -10.87 -13.85
C ALA A 194 -5.74 -10.54 -13.60
N VAL A 195 -6.66 -11.40 -14.03
CA VAL A 195 -8.11 -11.20 -13.83
C VAL A 195 -8.45 -11.16 -12.33
N VAL A 196 -7.87 -12.05 -11.52
CA VAL A 196 -8.07 -12.06 -10.07
C VAL A 196 -7.57 -10.76 -9.43
N LEU A 197 -6.34 -10.34 -9.76
CA LEU A 197 -5.73 -9.12 -9.22
C LEU A 197 -6.48 -7.85 -9.63
N ILE A 198 -6.91 -7.74 -10.90
CA ILE A 198 -7.67 -6.60 -11.40
C ILE A 198 -9.00 -6.48 -10.67
N ASN A 199 -9.73 -7.60 -10.53
CA ASN A 199 -11.02 -7.57 -9.84
C ASN A 199 -10.83 -7.23 -8.36
N PHE A 200 -9.86 -7.83 -7.67
CA PHE A 200 -9.55 -7.46 -6.30
C PHE A 200 -9.26 -5.96 -6.17
N ALA A 201 -8.38 -5.41 -7.03
CA ALA A 201 -8.00 -4.00 -7.00
C ALA A 201 -9.15 -3.05 -7.35
N LEU A 202 -9.97 -3.40 -8.34
CA LEU A 202 -11.15 -2.64 -8.75
C LEU A 202 -12.17 -2.56 -7.63
N PHE A 203 -12.53 -3.70 -7.04
CA PHE A 203 -13.51 -3.73 -5.96
C PHE A 203 -12.97 -3.13 -4.67
N ASN A 204 -11.67 -3.25 -4.39
CA ASN A 204 -11.01 -2.51 -3.31
C ASN A 204 -11.16 -0.99 -3.50
N LEU A 205 -10.92 -0.48 -4.72
CA LEU A 205 -11.14 0.94 -5.04
C LEU A 205 -12.60 1.37 -4.85
N LEU A 206 -13.56 0.55 -5.32
CA LEU A 206 -14.99 0.81 -5.12
C LEU A 206 -15.37 0.82 -3.63
N GLY A 207 -14.80 -0.08 -2.84
CA GLY A 207 -14.95 -0.10 -1.38
C GLY A 207 -14.46 1.18 -0.71
N ASN A 208 -13.26 1.65 -1.09
CA ASN A 208 -12.72 2.92 -0.58
C ASN A 208 -13.60 4.12 -0.95
N PHE A 209 -14.11 4.14 -2.19
CA PHE A 209 -15.01 5.20 -2.64
C PHE A 209 -16.31 5.20 -1.84
N LEU A 210 -16.92 4.02 -1.64
CA LEU A 210 -18.14 3.90 -0.85
C LEU A 210 -17.93 4.31 0.60
N ALA A 211 -16.79 3.98 1.22
CA ALA A 211 -16.46 4.42 2.58
C ALA A 211 -16.44 5.96 2.71
N GLY A 212 -16.05 6.67 1.64
CA GLY A 212 -16.09 8.13 1.59
C GLY A 212 -17.52 8.70 1.58
N CYS A 213 -18.46 8.01 0.93
CA CYS A 213 -19.85 8.42 0.83
C CYS A 213 -20.69 7.97 2.04
N VAL A 214 -20.50 6.73 2.48
CA VAL A 214 -21.29 6.06 3.52
C VAL A 214 -20.37 5.66 4.66
N LYS A 215 -20.52 6.35 5.80
CA LYS A 215 -19.70 6.12 7.00
C LYS A 215 -20.44 5.23 8.01
N LYS A 216 -20.69 3.97 7.67
CA LYS A 216 -21.34 2.98 8.56
C LYS A 216 -20.60 1.63 8.55
N PRO A 217 -20.36 0.96 9.67
CA PRO A 217 -20.65 1.34 11.05
C PRO A 217 -19.63 2.35 11.59
N TYR A 218 -20.01 3.18 12.57
CA TYR A 218 -19.15 4.18 13.22
C TYR A 218 -18.41 3.63 14.46
N SER A 219 -18.66 2.36 14.83
CA SER A 219 -18.49 1.85 16.20
C SER A 219 -17.37 0.78 16.34
N ARG A 220 -17.12 0.35 17.59
CA ARG A 220 -16.19 -0.71 18.05
C ARG A 220 -16.26 -2.02 17.24
N TRP A 221 -17.37 -2.23 16.54
CA TRP A 221 -17.60 -3.38 15.67
C TRP A 221 -16.68 -3.45 14.45
N ILE A 222 -16.05 -2.35 14.02
CA ILE A 222 -15.14 -2.39 12.85
C ILE A 222 -13.96 -3.32 13.09
N SER A 223 -13.30 -3.23 14.25
CA SER A 223 -12.18 -4.11 14.59
C SER A 223 -12.61 -5.58 14.61
N PHE A 224 -13.83 -5.85 15.10
CA PHE A 224 -14.42 -7.18 15.07
C PHE A 224 -14.69 -7.67 13.64
N LEU A 225 -15.25 -6.84 12.77
CA LEU A 225 -15.49 -7.17 11.35
C LEU A 225 -14.17 -7.45 10.60
N VAL A 226 -13.12 -6.69 10.88
CA VAL A 226 -11.78 -6.90 10.29
C VAL A 226 -11.21 -8.25 10.72
N PHE A 227 -11.34 -8.61 12.00
CA PHE A 227 -10.85 -9.87 12.54
C PHE A 227 -11.61 -11.06 11.95
N ILE A 228 -12.94 -10.99 11.90
CA ILE A 228 -13.78 -11.99 11.24
C ILE A 228 -13.38 -12.14 9.78
N ARG A 229 -13.21 -11.03 9.04
CA ARG A 229 -12.79 -11.06 7.64
C ARG A 229 -11.45 -11.79 7.48
N ALA A 230 -10.49 -11.56 8.36
CA ALA A 230 -9.19 -12.22 8.32
C ALA A 230 -9.31 -13.74 8.53
N ILE A 231 -10.08 -14.19 9.54
CA ILE A 231 -10.32 -15.61 9.79
C ILE A 231 -11.07 -16.27 8.62
N LEU A 232 -12.14 -15.64 8.15
CA LEU A 232 -12.92 -16.15 7.02
C LEU A 232 -12.06 -16.25 5.76
N ALA A 233 -11.21 -15.27 5.48
CA ALA A 233 -10.29 -15.33 4.35
C ALA A 233 -9.36 -16.54 4.46
N LEU A 234 -8.71 -16.74 5.61
CA LEU A 234 -7.79 -17.86 5.82
C LEU A 234 -8.47 -19.22 5.64
N ILE A 235 -9.66 -19.39 6.20
CA ILE A 235 -10.40 -20.66 6.12
C ILE A 235 -10.93 -20.90 4.69
N ILE A 236 -11.61 -19.92 4.10
CA ILE A 236 -12.30 -20.11 2.82
C ILE A 236 -11.29 -20.35 1.70
N PHE A 237 -10.23 -19.56 1.60
CA PHE A 237 -9.25 -19.70 0.52
C PHE A 237 -8.45 -21.00 0.62
N LEU A 238 -8.42 -21.67 1.80
CA LEU A 238 -7.67 -22.92 1.97
C LEU A 238 -8.33 -24.05 1.19
N PHE A 239 -9.66 -24.03 1.11
CA PHE A 239 -10.46 -25.04 0.44
C PHE A 239 -10.80 -24.69 -1.03
N VAL A 240 -10.25 -23.59 -1.56
CA VAL A 240 -10.35 -23.22 -2.98
C VAL A 240 -9.44 -24.09 -3.83
N ASN A 241 -9.86 -24.37 -5.08
CA ASN A 241 -9.09 -25.12 -6.08
C ASN A 241 -7.84 -24.37 -6.60
N PHE A 242 -6.82 -24.20 -5.75
CA PHE A 242 -5.52 -23.61 -6.12
C PHE A 242 -4.43 -24.70 -6.09
N GLU A 243 -3.78 -24.96 -7.24
CA GLU A 243 -2.76 -26.02 -7.41
C GLU A 243 -3.18 -27.41 -6.91
N PRO A 244 -4.20 -28.06 -7.51
CA PRO A 244 -4.75 -29.32 -7.03
C PRO A 244 -3.75 -30.48 -7.01
N ASN A 245 -2.72 -30.44 -7.85
CA ASN A 245 -1.72 -31.51 -7.99
C ASN A 245 -0.65 -31.50 -6.89
N SER A 246 -0.49 -30.40 -6.16
CA SER A 246 0.53 -30.23 -5.12
C SER A 246 -0.03 -30.50 -3.71
N ARG A 247 -1.33 -30.78 -3.59
CA ARG A 247 -2.03 -30.99 -2.32
C ARG A 247 -2.14 -32.47 -1.99
N HIS A 248 -1.85 -32.84 -0.74
CA HIS A 248 -1.89 -34.25 -0.33
C HIS A 248 -3.08 -34.60 0.57
N ASN A 249 -3.41 -33.82 1.61
CA ASN A 249 -4.54 -34.18 2.50
C ASN A 249 -5.60 -33.07 2.74
N VAL A 250 -5.46 -31.86 2.20
CA VAL A 250 -6.53 -30.83 2.27
C VAL A 250 -7.52 -30.98 1.11
N PRO A 251 -8.81 -31.24 1.37
CA PRO A 251 -9.80 -31.42 0.32
C PRO A 251 -10.16 -30.11 -0.40
N VAL A 252 -10.39 -30.17 -1.70
CA VAL A 252 -10.90 -29.04 -2.49
C VAL A 252 -12.43 -29.02 -2.43
N LEU A 253 -13.00 -28.12 -1.62
CA LEU A 253 -14.46 -27.93 -1.48
C LEU A 253 -15.02 -26.97 -2.54
N ILE A 254 -14.29 -25.92 -2.89
CA ILE A 254 -14.74 -24.90 -3.85
C ILE A 254 -14.05 -25.15 -5.20
N ARG A 255 -14.75 -25.87 -6.08
CA ARG A 255 -14.29 -26.18 -7.45
C ARG A 255 -14.84 -25.23 -8.52
N ASN A 256 -15.87 -24.46 -8.18
CA ASN A 256 -16.54 -23.57 -9.13
C ASN A 256 -15.83 -22.22 -9.18
N ASP A 257 -15.27 -21.89 -10.35
CA ASP A 257 -14.51 -20.66 -10.59
C ASP A 257 -15.35 -19.40 -10.38
N TYR A 258 -16.66 -19.44 -10.67
CA TYR A 258 -17.56 -18.31 -10.41
C TYR A 258 -17.71 -18.02 -8.91
N VAL A 259 -17.71 -19.06 -8.08
CA VAL A 259 -17.77 -18.91 -6.61
C VAL A 259 -16.47 -18.29 -6.11
N PHE A 260 -15.33 -18.80 -6.56
CA PHE A 260 -14.02 -18.20 -6.26
C PHE A 260 -13.97 -16.73 -6.67
N MET A 261 -14.44 -16.40 -7.87
CA MET A 261 -14.47 -15.04 -8.37
C MET A 261 -15.35 -14.13 -7.52
N SER A 262 -16.53 -14.60 -7.13
CA SER A 262 -17.44 -13.85 -6.25
C SER A 262 -16.81 -13.57 -4.88
N LEU A 263 -16.03 -14.52 -4.34
CA LEU A 263 -15.30 -14.34 -3.09
C LEU A 263 -14.22 -13.27 -3.22
N VAL A 264 -13.42 -13.30 -4.30
CA VAL A 264 -12.39 -12.27 -4.57
C VAL A 264 -13.01 -10.87 -4.60
N ILE A 265 -14.16 -10.73 -5.25
CA ILE A 265 -14.92 -9.48 -5.34
C ILE A 265 -15.37 -9.01 -3.94
N VAL A 266 -15.99 -9.89 -3.15
CA VAL A 266 -16.47 -9.57 -1.80
C VAL A 266 -15.31 -9.21 -0.88
N PHE A 267 -14.21 -9.98 -0.90
CA PHE A 267 -13.03 -9.71 -0.08
C PHE A 267 -12.29 -8.44 -0.49
N GLY A 268 -12.20 -8.14 -1.78
CA GLY A 268 -11.64 -6.88 -2.29
C GLY A 268 -12.47 -5.68 -1.82
N PHE A 269 -13.78 -5.74 -2.05
CA PHE A 269 -14.71 -4.67 -1.65
C PHE A 269 -14.70 -4.40 -0.15
N THR A 270 -14.80 -5.45 0.67
CA THR A 270 -14.79 -5.33 2.14
C THR A 270 -13.43 -4.87 2.65
N HIS A 271 -12.32 -5.26 2.02
CA HIS A 271 -10.99 -4.77 2.37
C HIS A 271 -10.88 -3.27 2.18
N GLY A 272 -11.25 -2.75 1.01
CA GLY A 272 -11.20 -1.31 0.75
C GLY A 272 -12.11 -0.52 1.68
N TYR A 273 -13.36 -0.96 1.80
CA TYR A 273 -14.32 -0.28 2.67
C TYR A 273 -13.84 -0.18 4.13
N LEU A 274 -13.41 -1.31 4.71
CA LEU A 274 -12.97 -1.34 6.11
C LEU A 274 -11.64 -0.60 6.31
N ASN A 275 -10.69 -0.72 5.37
CA ASN A 275 -9.40 -0.04 5.46
C ASN A 275 -9.57 1.49 5.47
N SER A 276 -10.36 2.03 4.53
CA SER A 276 -10.68 3.46 4.51
C SER A 276 -11.40 3.91 5.78
N MET A 277 -12.37 3.14 6.26
CA MET A 277 -13.10 3.45 7.49
C MET A 277 -12.18 3.51 8.73
N ILE A 278 -11.27 2.55 8.88
CA ILE A 278 -10.31 2.53 10.01
C ILE A 278 -9.41 3.75 9.94
N GLN A 279 -8.87 4.08 8.77
CA GLN A 279 -7.99 5.24 8.62
C GLN A 279 -8.68 6.57 8.94
N MET A 280 -9.92 6.73 8.47
CA MET A 280 -10.74 7.89 8.81
C MET A 280 -11.07 7.95 10.31
N LEU A 281 -11.59 6.88 10.90
CA LEU A 281 -12.09 6.91 12.28
C LEU A 281 -10.96 6.98 13.31
N THR A 282 -9.84 6.30 13.09
CA THR A 282 -8.72 6.27 14.05
C THR A 282 -8.13 7.67 14.21
N THR A 283 -7.92 8.40 13.12
CA THR A 283 -7.33 9.75 13.15
C THR A 283 -8.25 10.80 13.80
N LYS A 284 -9.55 10.51 13.92
CA LYS A 284 -10.57 11.36 14.55
C LYS A 284 -11.03 10.91 15.93
N SER A 285 -10.56 9.76 16.38
CA SER A 285 -10.87 9.24 17.71
C SER A 285 -10.07 9.92 18.83
N VAL A 286 -9.10 10.75 18.46
CA VAL A 286 -8.19 11.46 19.36
C VAL A 286 -8.32 12.96 19.20
N GLU A 287 -7.77 13.70 20.18
CA GLU A 287 -7.72 15.16 20.14
C GLU A 287 -6.92 15.66 18.92
N PRO A 288 -7.26 16.82 18.32
CA PRO A 288 -6.69 17.27 17.06
C PRO A 288 -5.15 17.36 17.05
N TYR A 289 -4.52 17.72 18.17
CA TYR A 289 -3.06 17.80 18.28
C TYR A 289 -2.37 16.42 18.28
N LEU A 290 -3.08 15.34 18.60
CA LEU A 290 -2.57 13.96 18.54
C LEU A 290 -2.90 13.27 17.21
N SER A 291 -3.83 13.81 16.43
CA SER A 291 -4.33 13.19 15.18
C SER A 291 -3.21 12.79 14.20
N ALA A 292 -2.20 13.65 14.05
CA ALA A 292 -1.05 13.40 13.18
C ALA A 292 -0.22 12.20 13.65
N THR A 293 0.08 12.14 14.95
CA THR A 293 0.84 11.03 15.56
C THR A 293 0.06 9.73 15.44
N THR A 294 -1.26 9.76 15.64
CA THR A 294 -2.14 8.60 15.47
C THR A 294 -2.16 8.10 14.03
N ALA A 295 -2.17 8.99 13.03
CA ALA A 295 -2.11 8.59 11.62
C ALA A 295 -0.78 7.90 11.27
N VAL A 296 0.34 8.39 11.81
CA VAL A 296 1.66 7.81 11.61
C VAL A 296 1.73 6.42 12.27
N LEU A 297 1.25 6.32 13.51
CA LEU A 297 1.16 5.05 14.22
C LEU A 297 0.28 4.04 13.46
N LEU A 298 -0.82 4.50 12.87
CA LEU A 298 -1.66 3.66 12.03
C LEU A 298 -0.91 3.13 10.80
N GLN A 299 -0.11 3.97 10.11
CA GLN A 299 0.71 3.51 9.00
C GLN A 299 1.78 2.49 9.43
N LEU A 300 2.39 2.68 10.61
CA LEU A 300 3.30 1.70 11.19
C LEU A 300 2.62 0.32 11.32
N PHE A 301 1.41 0.26 11.87
CA PHE A 301 0.66 -0.98 12.02
C PHE A 301 0.21 -1.57 10.68
N ILE A 302 -0.10 -0.74 9.68
CA ILE A 302 -0.39 -1.20 8.31
C ILE A 302 0.84 -1.86 7.71
N PHE A 303 2.03 -1.25 7.80
CA PHE A 303 3.27 -1.86 7.31
C PHE A 303 3.62 -3.16 8.04
N ALA A 304 3.44 -3.20 9.37
CA ALA A 304 3.63 -4.41 10.16
C ALA A 304 2.67 -5.53 9.71
N GLY A 305 1.40 -5.20 9.51
CA GLY A 305 0.38 -6.13 9.03
C GLY A 305 0.72 -6.70 7.66
N CYS A 306 1.15 -5.86 6.71
CA CYS A 306 1.61 -6.32 5.40
C CYS A 306 2.84 -7.22 5.49
N PHE A 307 3.83 -6.86 6.34
CA PHE A 307 5.04 -7.66 6.54
C PHE A 307 4.71 -9.06 7.09
N PHE A 308 3.93 -9.14 8.17
CA PHE A 308 3.50 -10.42 8.74
C PHE A 308 2.55 -11.19 7.80
N GLY A 309 1.76 -10.49 6.98
CA GLY A 309 0.91 -11.11 5.98
C GLY A 309 1.70 -11.89 4.91
N ILE A 310 2.81 -11.33 4.42
CA ILE A 310 3.69 -12.02 3.46
C ILE A 310 4.40 -13.21 4.11
N ILE A 311 4.84 -13.09 5.36
CA ILE A 311 5.38 -14.24 6.11
C ILE A 311 4.30 -15.32 6.27
N GLY A 312 3.09 -14.91 6.64
CA GLY A 312 1.94 -15.79 6.79
C GLY A 312 1.56 -16.52 5.49
N SER A 313 1.72 -15.91 4.31
CA SER A 313 1.43 -16.58 3.04
C SER A 313 2.39 -17.74 2.75
N PHE A 314 3.64 -17.68 3.22
CA PHE A 314 4.57 -18.82 3.11
C PHE A 314 4.16 -19.98 4.01
N VAL A 315 3.80 -19.68 5.26
CA VAL A 315 3.28 -20.68 6.20
C VAL A 315 2.00 -21.31 5.66
N TYR A 316 1.15 -20.51 5.05
CA TYR A 316 -0.08 -20.97 4.43
C TYR A 316 0.16 -21.91 3.23
N HIS A 317 1.08 -21.55 2.33
CA HIS A 317 1.47 -22.43 1.23
C HIS A 317 2.10 -23.74 1.74
N PHE A 318 2.91 -23.67 2.79
CA PHE A 318 3.48 -24.84 3.46
C PHE A 318 2.38 -25.75 4.05
N ILE A 319 1.39 -25.19 4.75
CA ILE A 319 0.26 -25.96 5.29
C ILE A 319 -0.56 -26.62 4.17
N ALA A 320 -0.80 -25.91 3.06
CA ALA A 320 -1.59 -26.42 1.94
C ALA A 320 -0.90 -27.55 1.16
N THR A 321 0.43 -27.68 1.26
CA THR A 321 1.23 -28.66 0.50
C THR A 321 1.70 -29.85 1.34
N LEU A 322 1.98 -29.64 2.64
CA LEU A 322 2.51 -30.67 3.54
C LEU A 322 1.43 -31.49 4.25
N PHE A 323 0.23 -30.91 4.40
CA PHE A 323 -0.96 -31.60 4.90
C PHE A 323 -1.98 -31.81 3.78
#